data_AF-A0A2I0R006-F1
#
_entry.id   AF-A0A2I0R006-F1
#
_cell.length_a   1.000
_cell.length_b   1.000
_cell.length_c   1.000
_cell.angle_alpha   90.00
_cell.angle_beta   90.00
_cell.angle_gamma   90.00
#
_symmetry.space_group_name_H-M   'P 1'
#
loop_
_entity.id
_entity.type
_entity.pdbx_description
1 polymer ?
#
loop_
_entity_poly.entity_id
_entity_poly.type
_entity_poly.pdbx_seq_one_letter_code
_entity_poly.pdbx_strand_id
1 'polypeptide(L)'
;MDNQEYRRKIEWLFNQFPVFQKVGDKAYKPTLENTLSLIKLFKVPLQEMRFVHVAGTNGKGTTCSIIASTLQSADLKVGLFTSPHIKDFRERIRVNGLMISETEVVNAVQKIQEAQFDFSPSFFEITWVLALSHFYKQNCDVVVVETGLGGRLDATNVIQPELSVITNIGLDHVAILGNDMVQIAKEKAGIIKTKTPVIVGEYTSETEKVFNEVANKLHSNIYFLPPNSNETTFEKNQRLAFKAVDIFMKDYPEKATIKKKGIKNLYQNTGLLGRNQVYSTSPLIIMDAAHNEMGIERLIEDVQKNTSIKMYGCYMALQMTKIWIKL
;
A
#
# COMPACT_ATOMS: atom_id res chain seq x y z
N MET A 1 7.38 -20.55 -21.76
CA MET A 1 6.34 -20.94 -20.78
C MET A 1 5.00 -20.71 -21.44
N ASP A 2 4.08 -21.66 -21.31
CA ASP A 2 2.76 -21.52 -21.90
C ASP A 2 1.97 -20.43 -21.16
N ASN A 3 1.54 -19.38 -21.88
CA ASN A 3 0.74 -18.27 -21.34
C ASN A 3 -0.57 -18.79 -20.68
N GLN A 4 -1.03 -19.99 -21.08
CA GLN A 4 -2.18 -20.65 -20.49
C GLN A 4 -1.91 -21.16 -19.06
N GLU A 5 -0.67 -21.58 -18.74
CA GLU A 5 -0.34 -22.09 -17.41
C GLU A 5 -0.39 -20.98 -16.35
N TYR A 6 0.23 -19.84 -16.63
CA TYR A 6 0.19 -18.68 -15.75
C TYR A 6 -1.25 -18.27 -15.43
N ARG A 7 -2.09 -18.13 -16.46
CA ARG A 7 -3.52 -17.77 -16.27
C ARG A 7 -4.24 -18.79 -15.41
N ARG A 8 -4.05 -20.08 -15.64
CA ARG A 8 -4.67 -21.16 -14.84
C ARG A 8 -4.22 -21.11 -13.38
N LYS A 9 -2.94 -20.82 -13.10
CA LYS A 9 -2.43 -20.66 -11.72
C LYS A 9 -3.05 -19.45 -11.03
N ILE A 10 -3.15 -18.33 -11.73
CA ILE A 10 -3.80 -17.12 -11.20
C ILE A 10 -5.29 -17.37 -10.95
N GLU A 11 -6.01 -17.94 -11.91
CA GLU A 11 -7.43 -18.30 -11.74
C GLU A 11 -7.64 -19.22 -10.53
N TRP A 12 -6.80 -20.24 -10.38
CA TRP A 12 -6.83 -21.11 -9.20
C TRP A 12 -6.63 -20.31 -7.91
N LEU A 13 -5.64 -19.40 -7.86
CA LEU A 13 -5.36 -18.58 -6.68
C LEU A 13 -6.57 -17.69 -6.31
N PHE A 14 -7.24 -17.12 -7.32
CA PHE A 14 -8.43 -16.28 -7.15
C PHE A 14 -9.71 -17.05 -6.80
N ASN A 15 -9.77 -18.34 -7.13
CA ASN A 15 -10.95 -19.17 -6.90
C ASN A 15 -10.85 -19.98 -5.61
N GLN A 16 -9.64 -20.38 -5.19
CA GLN A 16 -9.48 -21.16 -3.97
C GLN A 16 -9.53 -20.35 -2.70
N PHE A 17 -9.00 -19.13 -2.75
CA PHE A 17 -8.88 -18.33 -1.56
C PHE A 17 -9.82 -17.14 -1.65
N PRO A 18 -10.52 -16.80 -0.55
CA PRO A 18 -11.46 -15.70 -0.59
C PRO A 18 -10.69 -14.40 -0.90
N VAL A 19 -11.07 -13.78 -2.02
CA VAL A 19 -10.50 -12.50 -2.47
C VAL A 19 -11.38 -11.39 -1.93
N PHE A 20 -10.78 -10.45 -1.20
CA PHE A 20 -11.53 -9.37 -0.53
C PHE A 20 -12.46 -8.61 -1.48
N GLN A 21 -12.01 -8.35 -2.71
CA GLN A 21 -12.82 -7.66 -3.74
C GLN A 21 -14.04 -8.46 -4.21
N LYS A 22 -14.03 -9.81 -4.08
CA LYS A 22 -15.11 -10.69 -4.54
C LYS A 22 -16.06 -11.09 -3.42
N VAL A 23 -15.54 -11.38 -2.22
CA VAL A 23 -16.34 -11.95 -1.12
C VAL A 23 -16.36 -11.07 0.14
N GLY A 24 -15.80 -9.87 0.07
CA GLY A 24 -15.79 -8.89 1.16
C GLY A 24 -15.14 -9.43 2.44
N ASP A 25 -15.78 -9.15 3.57
CA ASP A 25 -15.27 -9.43 4.91
C ASP A 25 -14.94 -10.91 5.17
N LYS A 26 -15.57 -11.85 4.43
CA LYS A 26 -15.26 -13.29 4.54
C LYS A 26 -13.83 -13.65 4.11
N ALA A 27 -13.18 -12.77 3.34
CA ALA A 27 -11.78 -12.92 2.97
C ALA A 27 -10.79 -12.52 4.07
N TYR A 28 -11.24 -11.75 5.05
CA TYR A 28 -10.39 -11.28 6.11
C TYR A 28 -10.12 -12.40 7.13
N LYS A 29 -8.85 -12.63 7.42
CA LYS A 29 -8.38 -13.60 8.42
C LYS A 29 -7.62 -12.83 9.50
N PRO A 30 -8.20 -12.59 10.68
CA PRO A 30 -7.60 -11.75 11.73
C PRO A 30 -6.53 -12.52 12.52
N THR A 31 -5.51 -13.06 11.84
CA THR A 31 -4.37 -13.75 12.46
C THR A 31 -3.09 -13.50 11.67
N LEU A 32 -1.96 -13.51 12.37
CA LEU A 32 -0.63 -13.46 11.74
C LEU A 32 0.00 -14.85 11.62
N GLU A 33 -0.56 -15.86 12.29
CA GLU A 33 0.02 -17.21 12.39
C GLU A 33 0.08 -17.92 11.03
N ASN A 34 -0.97 -17.80 10.24
CA ASN A 34 -1.03 -18.31 8.87
C ASN A 34 0.12 -17.76 8.01
N THR A 35 0.33 -16.44 8.07
CA THR A 35 1.41 -15.78 7.34
C THR A 35 2.77 -16.24 7.82
N LEU A 36 2.98 -16.37 9.14
CA LEU A 36 4.23 -16.88 9.71
C LEU A 36 4.51 -18.32 9.27
N SER A 37 3.49 -19.19 9.18
CA SER A 37 3.60 -20.55 8.67
C SER A 37 3.98 -20.58 7.18
N LEU A 38 3.37 -19.72 6.36
CA LEU A 38 3.75 -19.57 4.96
C LEU A 38 5.19 -19.06 4.81
N ILE A 39 5.63 -18.11 5.63
CA ILE A 39 7.01 -17.59 5.60
C ILE A 39 8.03 -18.70 5.89
N LYS A 40 7.73 -19.59 6.85
CA LYS A 40 8.54 -20.80 7.12
C LYS A 40 8.61 -21.72 5.90
N LEU A 41 7.48 -21.97 5.24
CA LEU A 41 7.42 -22.78 4.01
C LEU A 41 8.30 -22.19 2.90
N PHE A 42 8.26 -20.86 2.72
CA PHE A 42 9.06 -20.16 1.72
C PHE A 42 10.51 -19.92 2.14
N LYS A 43 10.85 -20.19 3.40
CA LYS A 43 12.19 -20.00 4.00
C LYS A 43 12.69 -18.56 3.82
N VAL A 44 11.83 -17.57 4.06
CA VAL A 44 12.22 -16.15 3.98
C VAL A 44 12.76 -15.68 5.34
N PRO A 45 14.01 -15.21 5.42
CA PRO A 45 14.59 -14.68 6.65
C PRO A 45 14.21 -13.19 6.82
N LEU A 46 13.04 -12.90 7.40
CA LEU A 46 12.56 -11.52 7.56
C LEU A 46 13.56 -10.60 8.27
N GLN A 47 14.36 -11.14 9.20
CA GLN A 47 15.35 -10.41 9.96
C GLN A 47 16.55 -9.91 9.13
N GLU A 48 16.74 -10.43 7.92
CA GLU A 48 17.79 -10.01 6.99
C GLU A 48 17.28 -8.97 5.99
N MET A 49 16.02 -8.57 6.10
CA MET A 49 15.35 -7.65 5.18
C MET A 49 15.00 -6.34 5.87
N ARG A 50 15.08 -5.24 5.11
CA ARG A 50 14.77 -3.88 5.58
C ARG A 50 13.44 -3.41 5.00
N PHE A 51 12.60 -2.78 5.81
CA PHE A 51 11.24 -2.41 5.39
C PHE A 51 10.86 -0.96 5.74
N VAL A 52 10.06 -0.36 4.86
CA VAL A 52 9.20 0.80 5.16
C VAL A 52 7.75 0.32 5.05
N HIS A 53 6.98 0.45 6.13
CA HIS A 53 5.62 -0.09 6.21
C HIS A 53 4.58 1.02 6.20
N VAL A 54 3.64 0.97 5.27
CA VAL A 54 2.68 2.05 5.02
C VAL A 54 1.24 1.57 5.23
N ALA A 55 0.57 2.17 6.20
CA ALA A 55 -0.86 2.01 6.48
C ALA A 55 -1.63 3.30 6.18
N GLY A 56 -2.95 3.21 6.10
CA GLY A 56 -3.81 4.36 5.82
C GLY A 56 -5.18 3.97 5.27
N THR A 57 -6.12 4.92 5.23
CA THR A 57 -7.38 4.73 4.50
C THR A 57 -7.12 4.96 3.01
N ASN A 58 -6.77 6.19 2.64
CA ASN A 58 -6.47 6.57 1.25
C ASN A 58 -5.00 6.96 1.05
N GLY A 59 -4.49 6.84 -0.18
CA GLY A 59 -3.15 7.33 -0.54
C GLY A 59 -1.97 6.41 -0.20
N LYS A 60 -2.22 5.21 0.35
CA LYS A 60 -1.20 4.20 0.67
C LYS A 60 -0.31 3.86 -0.54
N GLY A 61 -0.88 3.28 -1.60
CA GLY A 61 -0.13 2.93 -2.81
C GLY A 61 0.59 4.11 -3.49
N THR A 62 0.01 5.31 -3.47
CA THR A 62 0.68 6.53 -3.98
C THR A 62 1.88 6.89 -3.11
N THR A 63 1.73 6.87 -1.78
CA THR A 63 2.82 7.12 -0.84
C THR A 63 3.92 6.08 -0.97
N CYS A 64 3.58 4.78 -1.04
CA CYS A 64 4.54 3.70 -1.31
C CYS A 64 5.30 3.92 -2.61
N SER A 65 4.60 4.31 -3.68
CA SER A 65 5.21 4.57 -4.98
C SER A 65 6.20 5.74 -4.94
N ILE A 66 5.85 6.84 -4.29
CA ILE A 66 6.74 8.00 -4.18
C ILE A 66 7.96 7.67 -3.33
N ILE A 67 7.79 6.95 -2.21
CA ILE A 67 8.91 6.47 -1.39
C ILE A 67 9.82 5.56 -2.23
N ALA A 68 9.25 4.53 -2.88
CA ALA A 68 10.02 3.57 -3.65
C ALA A 68 10.78 4.23 -4.82
N SER A 69 10.13 5.10 -5.58
CA SER A 69 10.79 5.81 -6.69
C SER A 69 11.90 6.75 -6.22
N THR A 70 11.72 7.40 -5.07
CA THR A 70 12.73 8.26 -4.48
C THR A 70 13.94 7.47 -3.98
N LEU A 71 13.71 6.33 -3.33
CA LEU A 71 14.77 5.43 -2.87
C LEU A 71 15.53 4.77 -4.04
N GLN A 72 14.83 4.40 -5.12
CA GLN A 72 15.48 3.94 -6.36
C GLN A 72 16.38 5.03 -6.97
N SER A 73 15.97 6.31 -6.85
CA SER A 73 16.77 7.44 -7.33
C SER A 73 18.01 7.72 -6.48
N ALA A 74 18.13 7.05 -5.32
CA ALA A 74 19.32 7.01 -4.48
C ALA A 74 20.18 5.75 -4.74
N ASP A 75 19.95 5.10 -5.89
CA ASP A 75 20.63 3.88 -6.35
C ASP A 75 20.41 2.64 -5.48
N LEU A 76 19.38 2.65 -4.63
CA LEU A 76 18.94 1.46 -3.89
C LEU A 76 18.13 0.51 -4.78
N LYS A 77 18.31 -0.79 -4.59
CA LYS A 77 17.44 -1.84 -5.13
C LYS A 77 16.20 -1.97 -4.25
N VAL A 78 15.08 -1.45 -4.73
CA VAL A 78 13.85 -1.32 -3.95
C VAL A 78 12.80 -2.33 -4.40
N GLY A 79 12.36 -3.14 -3.44
CA GLY A 79 11.12 -3.93 -3.57
C GLY A 79 9.90 -3.04 -3.28
N LEU A 80 8.84 -3.16 -4.08
CA LEU A 80 7.58 -2.47 -3.89
C LEU A 80 6.45 -3.49 -3.88
N PHE A 81 5.72 -3.51 -2.76
CA PHE A 81 4.50 -4.30 -2.59
C PHE A 81 3.28 -3.39 -2.47
N THR A 82 2.35 -3.47 -3.43
CA THR A 82 1.15 -2.64 -3.48
C THR A 82 -0.11 -3.44 -3.80
N SER A 83 -1.27 -2.91 -3.41
CA SER A 83 -2.56 -3.54 -3.70
C SER A 83 -3.72 -2.53 -3.82
N PRO A 84 -4.79 -2.86 -4.55
CA PRO A 84 -4.89 -3.97 -5.50
C PRO A 84 -4.09 -3.70 -6.80
N HIS A 85 -4.08 -4.67 -7.73
CA HIS A 85 -3.64 -4.42 -9.10
C HIS A 85 -4.79 -3.94 -9.99
N ILE A 86 -4.46 -3.41 -11.16
CA ILE A 86 -5.41 -2.95 -12.17
C ILE A 86 -5.70 -4.07 -13.18
N LYS A 87 -4.66 -4.69 -13.76
CA LYS A 87 -4.82 -5.67 -14.84
C LYS A 87 -4.11 -6.99 -14.57
N ASP A 88 -2.86 -6.94 -14.15
CA ASP A 88 -2.01 -8.12 -13.96
C ASP A 88 -1.67 -8.32 -12.49
N PHE A 89 -1.79 -9.56 -11.99
CA PHE A 89 -1.39 -9.95 -10.65
C PHE A 89 0.00 -9.44 -10.26
N ARG A 90 0.94 -9.49 -11.21
CA ARG A 90 2.36 -9.16 -11.00
C ARG A 90 2.58 -7.68 -10.70
N GLU A 91 1.62 -6.80 -11.00
CA GLU A 91 1.69 -5.37 -10.65
C GLU A 91 1.84 -5.15 -9.14
N ARG A 92 1.40 -6.12 -8.32
CA ARG A 92 1.52 -6.08 -6.86
C ARG A 92 2.97 -6.21 -6.36
N ILE A 93 3.88 -6.72 -7.19
CA ILE A 93 5.22 -7.14 -6.76
C ILE A 93 6.24 -6.64 -7.77
N ARG A 94 6.99 -5.59 -7.41
CA ARG A 94 7.99 -4.98 -8.28
C ARG A 94 9.34 -4.85 -7.61
N VAL A 95 10.41 -5.00 -8.38
CA VAL A 95 11.77 -4.64 -7.99
C VAL A 95 12.31 -3.66 -9.03
N ASN A 96 12.62 -2.44 -8.59
CA ASN A 96 13.04 -1.34 -9.48
C ASN A 96 12.12 -1.17 -10.70
N GLY A 97 10.81 -1.17 -10.46
CA GLY A 97 9.77 -1.01 -11.49
C GLY A 97 9.44 -2.28 -12.28
N LEU A 98 10.32 -3.28 -12.29
CA LEU A 98 10.10 -4.54 -12.99
C LEU A 98 9.18 -5.45 -12.17
N MET A 99 8.10 -5.92 -12.80
CA MET A 99 7.21 -6.91 -12.21
C MET A 99 7.93 -8.25 -12.03
N ILE A 100 7.57 -8.99 -10.98
CA ILE A 100 7.95 -10.40 -10.85
C ILE A 100 7.63 -11.18 -12.13
N SER A 101 8.44 -12.18 -12.49
CA SER A 101 8.20 -12.99 -13.69
C SER A 101 6.99 -13.93 -13.55
N GLU A 102 6.31 -14.24 -14.66
CA GLU A 102 5.22 -15.24 -14.68
C GLU A 102 5.72 -16.61 -14.17
N THR A 103 6.94 -16.99 -14.56
CA THR A 103 7.62 -18.21 -14.11
C THR A 103 7.74 -18.28 -12.59
N GLU A 104 8.18 -17.21 -11.94
CA GLU A 104 8.30 -17.20 -10.48
C GLU A 104 6.95 -17.28 -9.79
N VAL A 105 5.92 -16.64 -10.36
CA VAL A 105 4.55 -16.76 -9.84
C VAL A 105 4.04 -18.20 -9.97
N VAL A 106 4.18 -18.82 -11.14
CA VAL A 106 3.77 -20.22 -11.38
C VAL A 106 4.45 -21.16 -10.39
N ASN A 107 5.76 -21.04 -10.23
CA ASN A 107 6.54 -21.87 -9.31
C ASN A 107 6.12 -21.67 -7.85
N ALA A 108 5.84 -20.43 -7.44
CA ALA A 108 5.38 -20.15 -6.09
C ALA A 108 3.97 -20.71 -5.83
N VAL A 109 3.05 -20.58 -6.78
CA VAL A 109 1.69 -21.15 -6.66
C VAL A 109 1.76 -22.68 -6.64
N GLN A 110 2.62 -23.30 -7.46
CA GLN A 110 2.84 -24.75 -7.43
C GLN A 110 3.31 -25.22 -6.04
N LYS A 111 4.29 -24.52 -5.45
CA LYS A 111 4.78 -24.83 -4.10
C LYS A 111 3.68 -24.75 -3.03
N ILE A 112 2.72 -23.85 -3.19
CA ILE A 112 1.56 -23.72 -2.28
C ILE A 112 0.56 -24.85 -2.49
N GLN A 113 0.34 -25.27 -3.74
CA GLN A 113 -0.54 -26.39 -4.06
C GLN A 113 -0.04 -27.74 -3.52
N GLU A 114 1.28 -27.91 -3.48
CA GLU A 114 1.93 -29.11 -2.94
C GLU A 114 2.02 -29.10 -1.41
N ALA A 115 1.89 -27.93 -0.78
CA ALA A 115 1.94 -27.81 0.66
C ALA A 115 0.62 -28.25 1.30
N GLN A 116 0.72 -29.01 2.39
CA GLN A 116 -0.42 -29.31 3.24
C GLN A 116 -0.46 -28.31 4.38
N PHE A 117 -1.59 -27.62 4.50
CA PHE A 117 -1.87 -26.70 5.59
C PHE A 117 -3.02 -27.26 6.42
N ASP A 118 -2.90 -27.15 7.74
CA ASP A 118 -3.99 -27.35 8.70
C ASP A 118 -4.93 -26.13 8.80
N PHE A 119 -4.62 -25.07 8.04
CA PHE A 119 -5.42 -23.86 7.90
C PHE A 119 -5.70 -23.54 6.42
N SER A 120 -6.62 -22.60 6.18
CA SER A 120 -6.90 -22.09 4.83
C SER A 120 -6.30 -20.68 4.69
N PRO A 121 -5.14 -20.53 4.01
CA PRO A 121 -4.53 -19.23 3.78
C PRO A 121 -5.46 -18.34 2.94
N SER A 122 -5.34 -17.02 3.07
CA SER A 122 -6.02 -16.09 2.18
C SER A 122 -5.18 -15.79 0.93
N PHE A 123 -5.84 -15.26 -0.11
CA PHE A 123 -5.18 -14.77 -1.32
C PHE A 123 -4.08 -13.75 -0.97
N PHE A 124 -4.36 -12.86 -0.01
CA PHE A 124 -3.45 -11.78 0.37
C PHE A 124 -2.21 -12.31 1.10
N GLU A 125 -2.38 -13.26 2.02
CA GLU A 125 -1.27 -13.90 2.74
C GLU A 125 -0.31 -14.63 1.79
N ILE A 126 -0.87 -15.39 0.83
CA ILE A 126 -0.08 -16.05 -0.21
C ILE A 126 0.69 -15.04 -1.05
N THR A 127 -0.01 -13.99 -1.52
CA THR A 127 0.58 -12.95 -2.36
C THR A 127 1.72 -12.25 -1.64
N TRP A 128 1.55 -11.98 -0.35
CA TRP A 128 2.56 -11.35 0.48
C TRP A 128 3.81 -12.21 0.66
N VAL A 129 3.65 -13.49 0.99
CA VAL A 129 4.81 -14.39 1.17
C VAL A 129 5.55 -14.66 -0.14
N LEU A 130 4.82 -14.73 -1.26
CA LEU A 130 5.41 -14.79 -2.59
C LEU A 130 6.26 -13.53 -2.87
N ALA A 131 5.73 -12.35 -2.55
CA ALA A 131 6.46 -11.08 -2.69
C ALA A 131 7.74 -11.05 -1.84
N LEU A 132 7.63 -11.42 -0.56
CA LEU A 132 8.76 -11.54 0.36
C LEU A 132 9.87 -12.44 -0.19
N SER A 133 9.51 -13.63 -0.67
CA SER A 133 10.45 -14.58 -1.30
C SER A 133 11.13 -13.97 -2.53
N HIS A 134 10.38 -13.25 -3.37
CA HIS A 134 10.94 -12.56 -4.53
C HIS A 134 11.91 -11.44 -4.13
N PHE A 135 11.52 -10.56 -3.20
CA PHE A 135 12.38 -9.45 -2.77
C PHE A 135 13.67 -9.94 -2.12
N TYR A 136 13.60 -11.01 -1.32
CA TYR A 136 14.78 -11.64 -0.72
C TYR A 136 15.71 -12.23 -1.79
N LYS A 137 15.18 -13.02 -2.75
CA LYS A 137 15.96 -13.57 -3.87
C LYS A 137 16.61 -12.49 -4.74
N GLN A 138 15.95 -11.34 -4.86
CA GLN A 138 16.46 -10.20 -5.60
C GLN A 138 17.49 -9.39 -4.81
N ASN A 139 17.77 -9.71 -3.54
CA ASN A 139 18.67 -8.94 -2.66
C ASN A 139 18.28 -7.45 -2.65
N CYS A 140 17.00 -7.15 -2.39
CA CYS A 140 16.57 -5.76 -2.27
C CYS A 140 17.19 -5.10 -1.03
N ASP A 141 17.72 -3.89 -1.19
CA ASP A 141 18.25 -3.09 -0.08
C ASP A 141 17.15 -2.65 0.89
N VAL A 142 15.94 -2.47 0.39
CA VAL A 142 14.75 -2.09 1.17
C VAL A 142 13.49 -2.50 0.42
N VAL A 143 12.45 -2.86 1.17
CA VAL A 143 11.11 -3.13 0.66
C VAL A 143 10.11 -2.12 1.20
N VAL A 144 9.37 -1.45 0.31
CA VAL A 144 8.27 -0.56 0.66
C VAL A 144 6.96 -1.34 0.56
N VAL A 145 6.25 -1.45 1.68
CA VAL A 145 5.12 -2.36 1.85
C VAL A 145 3.84 -1.58 2.15
N GLU A 146 2.84 -1.74 1.30
CA GLU A 146 1.47 -1.29 1.57
C GLU A 146 0.71 -2.36 2.38
N THR A 147 0.05 -1.95 3.48
CA THR A 147 -0.94 -2.81 4.16
C THR A 147 -2.15 -3.05 3.27
N GLY A 148 -2.70 -4.26 3.28
CA GLY A 148 -3.95 -4.56 2.58
C GLY A 148 -5.16 -3.94 3.27
N LEU A 149 -5.35 -4.25 4.56
CA LEU A 149 -6.49 -3.80 5.35
C LEU A 149 -6.10 -3.52 6.81
N GLY A 150 -6.47 -2.33 7.31
CA GLY A 150 -6.19 -1.95 8.70
C GLY A 150 -4.70 -1.76 8.94
N GLY A 151 -4.11 -2.66 9.73
CA GLY A 151 -2.69 -2.67 10.07
C GLY A 151 -2.33 -3.77 11.07
N ARG A 152 -2.97 -3.76 12.25
CA ARG A 152 -2.67 -4.66 13.39
C ARG A 152 -2.65 -6.14 13.03
N LEU A 153 -3.67 -6.60 12.33
CA LEU A 153 -3.83 -8.01 11.90
C LEU A 153 -3.76 -8.15 10.38
N ASP A 154 -3.16 -7.17 9.69
CA ASP A 154 -2.85 -7.31 8.28
C ASP A 154 -1.70 -8.31 8.08
N ALA A 155 -1.76 -9.14 7.04
CA ALA A 155 -0.72 -10.14 6.75
C ALA A 155 0.69 -9.53 6.67
N THR A 156 0.79 -8.27 6.23
CA THR A 156 2.09 -7.57 6.14
C THR A 156 2.70 -7.24 7.50
N ASN A 157 1.93 -7.24 8.59
CA ASN A 157 2.37 -6.83 9.93
C ASN A 157 3.25 -7.85 10.68
N VAL A 158 3.70 -8.89 9.98
CA VAL A 158 4.72 -9.84 10.46
C VAL A 158 6.15 -9.28 10.40
N ILE A 159 6.35 -8.15 9.73
CA ILE A 159 7.68 -7.52 9.57
C ILE A 159 8.04 -6.60 10.73
N GLN A 160 9.34 -6.31 10.84
CA GLN A 160 9.89 -5.25 11.67
C GLN A 160 10.47 -4.15 10.76
N PRO A 161 9.73 -3.05 10.50
CA PRO A 161 10.21 -1.99 9.65
C PRO A 161 11.17 -1.06 10.38
N GLU A 162 11.97 -0.34 9.60
CA GLU A 162 12.81 0.77 10.07
C GLU A 162 12.02 2.09 10.12
N LEU A 163 10.88 2.15 9.42
CA LEU A 163 9.96 3.28 9.45
C LEU A 163 8.53 2.81 9.18
N SER A 164 7.60 3.25 10.04
CA SER A 164 6.16 3.12 9.79
C SER A 164 5.58 4.44 9.29
N VAL A 165 4.64 4.38 8.35
CA VAL A 165 3.99 5.54 7.74
C VAL A 165 2.48 5.35 7.80
N ILE A 166 1.75 6.33 8.32
CA ILE A 166 0.29 6.32 8.35
C ILE A 166 -0.19 7.51 7.52
N THR A 167 -0.89 7.26 6.42
CA THR A 167 -1.29 8.34 5.49
C THR A 167 -2.37 9.23 6.06
N ASN A 168 -3.56 8.67 6.26
CA ASN A 168 -4.73 9.32 6.83
C ASN A 168 -5.66 8.26 7.44
N ILE A 169 -6.56 8.72 8.29
CA ILE A 169 -7.71 7.96 8.77
C ILE A 169 -8.96 8.50 8.10
N GLY A 170 -9.85 7.59 7.73
CA GLY A 170 -11.17 7.86 7.18
C GLY A 170 -12.04 6.62 7.35
N LEU A 171 -13.36 6.81 7.39
CA LEU A 171 -14.32 5.72 7.48
C LEU A 171 -14.23 4.85 6.22
N ASP A 172 -13.70 3.64 6.38
CA ASP A 172 -13.61 2.63 5.34
C ASP A 172 -13.56 1.25 5.99
N HIS A 173 -14.16 0.26 5.34
CA HIS A 173 -14.25 -1.11 5.87
C HIS A 173 -14.81 -1.20 7.30
N VAL A 174 -15.86 -0.41 7.57
CA VAL A 174 -16.46 -0.23 8.89
C VAL A 174 -16.85 -1.54 9.57
N ALA A 175 -17.36 -2.51 8.81
CA ALA A 175 -17.72 -3.84 9.31
C ALA A 175 -16.54 -4.65 9.90
N ILE A 176 -15.30 -4.31 9.54
CA ILE A 176 -14.09 -5.02 9.98
C ILE A 176 -13.24 -4.16 10.93
N LEU A 177 -13.05 -2.89 10.59
CA LEU A 177 -12.10 -2.01 11.28
C LEU A 177 -12.74 -1.19 12.41
N GLY A 178 -14.06 -1.11 12.46
CA GLY A 178 -14.81 -0.35 13.44
C GLY A 178 -15.65 0.78 12.84
N ASN A 179 -16.57 1.29 13.65
CA ASN A 179 -17.60 2.25 13.24
C ASN A 179 -17.19 3.71 13.48
N ASP A 180 -15.98 3.94 14.00
CA ASP A 180 -15.48 5.28 14.27
C ASP A 180 -13.99 5.43 13.92
N MET A 181 -13.56 6.68 13.84
CA MET A 181 -12.19 7.06 13.48
C MET A 181 -11.16 6.58 14.50
N VAL A 182 -11.52 6.44 15.79
CA VAL A 182 -10.63 6.01 16.87
C VAL A 182 -10.35 4.51 16.76
N GLN A 183 -11.37 3.69 16.48
CA GLN A 183 -11.23 2.26 16.25
C GLN A 183 -10.37 2.00 15.01
N ILE A 184 -10.66 2.70 13.90
CA ILE A 184 -9.86 2.59 12.67
C ILE A 184 -8.42 3.04 12.93
N ALA A 185 -8.19 4.13 13.67
CA ALA A 185 -6.85 4.58 14.04
C ALA A 185 -6.10 3.52 14.86
N LYS A 186 -6.75 2.85 15.82
CA LYS A 186 -6.15 1.76 16.61
C LYS A 186 -5.71 0.58 15.73
N GLU A 187 -6.53 0.21 14.74
CA GLU A 187 -6.15 -0.84 13.78
C GLU A 187 -4.93 -0.43 12.96
N LYS A 188 -4.88 0.79 12.43
CA LYS A 188 -3.72 1.26 11.65
C LYS A 188 -2.48 1.50 12.51
N ALA A 189 -2.63 1.94 13.75
CA ALA A 189 -1.54 2.09 14.71
C ALA A 189 -0.83 0.76 15.03
N GLY A 190 -1.44 -0.38 14.70
CA GLY A 190 -0.83 -1.70 14.87
C GLY A 190 0.44 -1.95 14.05
N ILE A 191 0.76 -1.11 13.06
CA ILE A 191 2.05 -1.17 12.34
C ILE A 191 3.17 -0.39 13.05
N ILE A 192 2.88 0.35 14.12
CA ILE A 192 3.90 1.01 14.95
C ILE A 192 4.65 -0.07 15.72
N LYS A 193 5.98 -0.05 15.68
CA LYS A 193 6.85 -1.04 16.34
C LYS A 193 7.77 -0.39 17.37
N THR A 194 8.25 -1.21 18.30
CA THR A 194 9.09 -0.78 19.42
C THR A 194 10.34 -0.06 18.94
N LYS A 195 10.56 1.18 19.39
CA LYS A 195 11.73 2.02 19.02
C LYS A 195 11.90 2.28 17.51
N THR A 196 10.89 1.98 16.70
CA THR A 196 10.86 2.30 15.27
C THR A 196 10.14 3.63 15.07
N PRO A 197 10.69 4.61 14.34
CA PRO A 197 9.99 5.87 14.09
C PRO A 197 8.68 5.66 13.30
N VAL A 198 7.70 6.53 13.54
CA VAL A 198 6.45 6.58 12.78
C VAL A 198 6.17 8.00 12.31
N ILE A 199 5.69 8.15 11.08
CA ILE A 199 5.17 9.42 10.58
C ILE A 199 3.69 9.31 10.19
N VAL A 200 2.91 10.30 10.63
CA VAL A 200 1.49 10.43 10.33
C VAL A 200 1.25 11.65 9.43
N GLY A 201 0.57 11.44 8.31
CA GLY A 201 0.25 12.49 7.33
C GLY A 201 -0.88 13.40 7.79
N GLU A 202 -2.10 12.89 7.74
CA GLU A 202 -3.31 13.59 8.18
C GLU A 202 -3.90 12.92 9.41
N TYR A 203 -4.34 13.74 10.37
CA TYR A 203 -4.87 13.32 11.65
C TYR A 203 -5.90 14.34 12.15
N THR A 204 -6.66 13.92 13.14
CA THR A 204 -7.57 14.74 13.93
C THR A 204 -7.12 14.70 15.38
N SER A 205 -7.70 15.55 16.24
CA SER A 205 -7.35 15.56 17.67
C SER A 205 -7.60 14.20 18.35
N GLU A 206 -8.58 13.44 17.89
CA GLU A 206 -8.94 12.13 18.41
C GLU A 206 -7.98 11.04 17.94
N THR A 207 -7.62 11.05 16.65
CA THR A 207 -6.69 10.05 16.09
C THR A 207 -5.25 10.30 16.50
N GLU A 208 -4.86 11.56 16.69
CA GLU A 208 -3.57 11.96 17.25
C GLU A 208 -3.34 11.37 18.65
N LYS A 209 -4.35 11.42 19.53
CA LYS A 209 -4.25 10.81 20.87
C LYS A 209 -3.96 9.32 20.79
N VAL A 210 -4.65 8.59 19.91
CA VAL A 210 -4.43 7.16 19.68
C VAL A 210 -2.99 6.89 19.26
N PHE A 211 -2.48 7.63 18.27
CA PHE A 211 -1.13 7.40 17.78
C PHE A 211 -0.07 7.76 18.81
N ASN A 212 -0.24 8.85 19.56
CA ASN A 212 0.66 9.23 20.65
C ASN A 212 0.67 8.17 21.77
N GLU A 213 -0.49 7.66 22.18
CA GLU A 213 -0.58 6.60 23.20
C GLU A 213 0.19 5.34 22.76
N VAL A 214 -0.01 4.88 21.52
CA VAL A 214 0.67 3.69 21.00
C VAL A 214 2.17 3.95 20.84
N ALA A 215 2.56 5.10 20.28
CA ALA A 215 3.97 5.45 20.10
C ALA A 215 4.70 5.55 21.45
N ASN A 216 4.11 6.19 22.45
CA ASN A 216 4.66 6.29 23.80
C ASN A 216 4.84 4.92 24.45
N LYS A 217 3.82 4.05 24.36
CA LYS A 217 3.89 2.67 24.88
C LYS A 217 5.02 1.86 24.23
N LEU A 218 5.30 2.12 22.95
CA LEU A 218 6.32 1.41 22.17
C LEU A 218 7.67 2.15 22.13
N HIS A 219 7.82 3.27 22.84
CA HIS A 219 9.00 4.13 22.79
C HIS A 219 9.40 4.50 21.35
N SER A 220 8.41 4.74 20.50
CA SER A 220 8.56 5.10 19.09
C SER A 220 8.59 6.62 18.94
N ASN A 221 9.54 7.13 18.17
CA ASN A 221 9.55 8.54 17.79
C ASN A 221 8.43 8.81 16.78
N ILE A 222 7.44 9.61 17.17
CA ILE A 222 6.31 9.97 16.32
C ILE A 222 6.47 11.37 15.71
N TYR A 223 6.18 11.46 14.41
CA TYR A 223 6.16 12.70 13.65
C TYR A 223 4.79 12.93 13.06
N PHE A 224 4.27 14.16 13.19
CA PHE A 224 3.02 14.58 12.56
C PHE A 224 3.34 15.63 11.49
N LEU A 225 2.78 15.45 10.30
CA LEU A 225 2.87 16.49 9.28
C LEU A 225 1.92 17.65 9.60
N PRO A 226 2.37 18.91 9.51
CA PRO A 226 1.45 20.03 9.69
C PRO A 226 0.38 20.00 8.60
N PRO A 227 -0.89 20.34 8.92
CA PRO A 227 -1.95 20.41 7.93
C PRO A 227 -1.67 21.53 6.92
N ASN A 228 -2.03 21.29 5.65
CA ASN A 228 -1.96 22.29 4.59
C ASN A 228 -3.18 22.11 3.68
N SER A 229 -4.12 23.06 3.73
CA SER A 229 -5.39 23.02 2.99
C SER A 229 -5.24 23.28 1.50
N ASN A 230 -4.15 23.94 1.09
CA ASN A 230 -3.94 24.34 -0.29
C ASN A 230 -3.39 23.20 -1.16
N GLU A 231 -2.91 22.11 -0.54
CA GLU A 231 -2.39 20.94 -1.24
C GLU A 231 -3.53 20.09 -1.84
N THR A 232 -3.30 19.58 -3.04
CA THR A 232 -4.05 18.48 -3.63
C THR A 232 -3.77 17.17 -2.90
N THR A 233 -4.58 16.14 -3.15
CA THR A 233 -4.36 14.81 -2.57
C THR A 233 -3.00 14.23 -2.95
N PHE A 234 -2.55 14.44 -4.19
CA PHE A 234 -1.23 13.97 -4.63
C PHE A 234 -0.10 14.69 -3.87
N GLU A 235 -0.18 16.01 -3.72
CA GLU A 235 0.83 16.81 -3.01
C GLU A 235 0.93 16.44 -1.53
N LYS A 236 -0.20 16.14 -0.87
CA LYS A 236 -0.21 15.63 0.51
C LYS A 236 0.56 14.31 0.63
N ASN A 237 0.29 13.34 -0.26
CA ASN A 237 1.00 12.06 -0.28
C ASN A 237 2.49 12.24 -0.62
N GLN A 238 2.82 13.16 -1.54
CA GLN A 238 4.20 13.49 -1.88
C GLN A 238 4.96 14.07 -0.69
N ARG A 239 4.37 15.02 0.04
CA ARG A 239 4.98 15.62 1.23
C ARG A 239 5.22 14.59 2.33
N LEU A 240 4.25 13.69 2.55
CA LEU A 240 4.39 12.57 3.47
C LEU A 240 5.52 11.63 3.05
N ALA A 241 5.54 11.18 1.80
CA ALA A 241 6.58 10.32 1.27
C ALA A 241 7.97 10.97 1.37
N PHE A 242 8.09 12.27 1.09
CA PHE A 242 9.35 12.99 1.20
C PHE A 242 9.84 13.09 2.64
N LYS A 243 8.94 13.34 3.60
CA LYS A 243 9.32 13.36 5.01
C LYS A 243 9.66 11.96 5.52
N ALA A 244 8.98 10.92 5.04
CA ALA A 244 9.32 9.53 5.31
C ALA A 244 10.74 9.21 4.80
N VAL A 245 11.08 9.61 3.57
CA VAL A 245 12.45 9.47 3.03
C VAL A 245 13.46 10.26 3.85
N ASP A 246 13.13 11.47 4.34
CA ASP A 246 14.05 12.24 5.18
C ASP A 246 14.39 11.55 6.50
N ILE A 247 13.41 10.85 7.10
CA ILE A 247 13.58 10.08 8.33
C ILE A 247 14.35 8.79 8.04
N PHE A 248 13.97 8.04 7.00
CA PHE A 248 14.58 6.77 6.65
C PHE A 248 16.04 6.94 6.17
N MET A 249 16.30 7.93 5.34
CA MET A 249 17.62 8.24 4.78
C MET A 249 18.31 9.37 5.55
N LYS A 250 18.19 9.45 6.88
CA LYS A 250 18.59 10.62 7.68
C LYS A 250 20.02 11.14 7.38
N ASP A 251 20.97 10.26 7.10
CA ASP A 251 22.39 10.60 6.86
C ASP A 251 22.76 10.68 5.38
N TYR A 252 21.81 10.47 4.46
CA TYR A 252 22.06 10.49 3.02
C TYR A 252 22.23 11.92 2.49
N PRO A 253 23.28 12.23 1.72
CA PRO A 253 23.47 13.55 1.10
C PRO A 253 22.47 13.77 -0.05
N GLU A 254 22.33 15.00 -0.55
CA GLU A 254 21.56 15.27 -1.79
C GLU A 254 20.08 14.79 -1.81
N LYS A 255 19.40 14.71 -0.65
CA LYS A 255 17.98 14.30 -0.57
C LYS A 255 17.07 15.06 -1.53
N ALA A 256 17.33 16.34 -1.76
CA ALA A 256 16.59 17.15 -2.72
C ALA A 256 16.69 16.62 -4.16
N THR A 257 17.87 16.15 -4.56
CA THR A 257 18.15 15.59 -5.89
C THR A 257 17.37 14.30 -6.10
N ILE A 258 17.44 13.35 -5.15
CA ILE A 258 16.75 12.05 -5.29
C ILE A 258 15.22 12.21 -5.25
N LYS A 259 14.69 13.16 -4.47
CA LYS A 259 13.25 13.48 -4.44
C LYS A 259 12.76 14.01 -5.78
N LYS A 260 13.51 14.93 -6.38
CA LYS A 260 13.19 15.48 -7.71
C LYS A 260 13.24 14.41 -8.79
N LYS A 261 14.28 13.57 -8.80
CA LYS A 261 14.41 12.41 -9.71
C LYS A 261 13.27 11.40 -9.48
N GLY A 262 12.94 11.12 -8.23
CA GLY A 262 11.89 10.18 -7.84
C GLY A 262 10.52 10.57 -8.37
N ILE A 263 10.15 11.86 -8.32
CA ILE A 263 8.89 12.33 -8.92
C ILE A 263 8.96 12.29 -10.45
N LYS A 264 10.07 12.75 -11.05
CA LYS A 264 10.25 12.74 -12.50
C LYS A 264 10.07 11.33 -13.09
N ASN A 265 10.58 10.31 -12.40
CA ASN A 265 10.57 8.92 -12.87
C ASN A 265 9.49 8.06 -12.21
N LEU A 266 8.55 8.66 -11.46
CA LEU A 266 7.58 7.94 -10.60
C LEU A 266 6.88 6.80 -11.35
N TYR A 267 6.26 7.11 -12.48
CA TYR A 267 5.49 6.14 -13.25
C TYR A 267 6.35 5.01 -13.82
N GLN A 268 7.55 5.32 -14.29
CA GLN A 268 8.49 4.34 -14.82
C GLN A 268 9.00 3.41 -13.70
N ASN A 269 9.31 3.98 -12.54
CA ASN A 269 9.92 3.27 -11.41
C ASN A 269 8.95 2.39 -10.62
N THR A 270 7.64 2.63 -10.73
CA THR A 270 6.65 1.94 -9.88
C THR A 270 5.44 1.38 -10.63
N GLY A 271 5.18 1.84 -11.86
CA GLY A 271 3.95 1.49 -12.57
C GLY A 271 2.68 2.03 -11.92
N LEU A 272 2.76 3.13 -11.15
CA LEU A 272 1.60 3.82 -10.60
C LEU A 272 0.64 4.22 -11.74
N LEU A 273 -0.63 3.85 -11.66
CA LEU A 273 -1.63 4.14 -12.68
C LEU A 273 -2.98 4.47 -12.00
N GLY A 274 -3.84 5.23 -12.67
CA GLY A 274 -5.20 5.52 -12.21
C GLY A 274 -5.28 6.37 -10.92
N ARG A 275 -4.36 7.33 -10.76
CA ARG A 275 -4.33 8.28 -9.64
C ARG A 275 -4.17 9.69 -10.19
N ASN A 276 -5.29 10.39 -10.37
CA ASN A 276 -5.40 11.69 -11.04
C ASN A 276 -4.60 11.73 -12.36
N GLN A 277 -4.71 10.65 -13.15
CA GLN A 277 -3.88 10.43 -14.33
C GLN A 277 -4.53 11.05 -15.56
N VAL A 278 -3.82 11.97 -16.22
CA VAL A 278 -4.27 12.55 -17.50
C VAL A 278 -4.10 11.51 -18.61
N TYR A 279 -5.22 11.04 -19.14
CA TYR A 279 -5.29 10.08 -20.26
C TYR A 279 -5.33 10.79 -21.63
N SER A 280 -5.99 11.95 -21.69
CA SER A 280 -6.08 12.79 -22.88
C SER A 280 -6.11 14.25 -22.46
N THR A 281 -5.59 15.17 -23.26
CA THR A 281 -5.61 16.63 -23.02
C THR A 281 -6.62 17.36 -23.89
N SER A 282 -7.11 16.75 -24.98
CA SER A 282 -8.13 17.33 -25.86
C SER A 282 -9.04 16.24 -26.45
N PRO A 283 -10.21 15.97 -25.83
CA PRO A 283 -10.70 16.56 -24.59
C PRO A 283 -9.84 16.12 -23.38
N LEU A 284 -9.83 16.91 -22.31
CA LEU A 284 -9.18 16.53 -21.07
C LEU A 284 -9.92 15.32 -20.46
N ILE A 285 -9.22 14.19 -20.33
CA ILE A 285 -9.72 12.98 -19.68
C ILE A 285 -8.78 12.64 -18.53
N ILE A 286 -9.34 12.58 -17.33
CA ILE A 286 -8.62 12.21 -16.10
C ILE A 286 -9.18 10.86 -15.62
N MET A 287 -8.29 9.93 -15.31
CA MET A 287 -8.62 8.64 -14.71
C MET A 287 -8.17 8.60 -13.25
N ASP A 288 -9.09 8.24 -12.36
CA ASP A 288 -8.83 8.06 -10.94
C ASP A 288 -9.56 6.80 -10.42
N ALA A 289 -9.03 6.18 -9.37
CA ALA A 289 -9.61 5.00 -8.74
C ALA A 289 -10.06 5.25 -7.29
N ALA A 290 -10.48 6.49 -7.00
CA ALA A 290 -11.34 6.85 -5.88
C ALA A 290 -12.58 5.96 -5.85
N HIS A 291 -12.86 5.39 -4.68
CA HIS A 291 -13.88 4.34 -4.54
C HIS A 291 -14.56 4.30 -3.15
N ASN A 292 -14.25 5.27 -2.30
CA ASN A 292 -14.93 5.54 -1.03
C ASN A 292 -15.28 7.03 -0.98
N GLU A 293 -16.17 7.41 -0.07
CA GLU A 293 -16.68 8.79 0.08
C GLU A 293 -15.53 9.82 0.12
N MET A 294 -14.61 9.65 1.07
CA MET A 294 -13.43 10.51 1.24
C MET A 294 -12.57 10.64 -0.03
N GLY A 295 -12.41 9.57 -0.81
CA GLY A 295 -11.63 9.59 -2.05
C GLY A 295 -12.33 10.36 -3.17
N ILE A 296 -13.65 10.24 -3.26
CA ILE A 296 -14.47 10.92 -4.28
C ILE A 296 -14.55 12.41 -3.96
N GLU A 297 -14.79 12.78 -2.70
CA GLU A 297 -14.79 14.18 -2.25
C GLU A 297 -13.46 14.86 -2.60
N ARG A 298 -12.35 14.19 -2.27
CA ARG A 298 -11.00 14.67 -2.59
C ARG A 298 -10.75 14.85 -4.08
N LEU A 299 -11.22 13.92 -4.91
CA LEU A 299 -11.09 14.05 -6.36
C LEU A 299 -11.86 15.28 -6.88
N ILE A 300 -13.05 15.52 -6.36
CA ILE A 300 -13.85 16.70 -6.72
C ILE A 300 -13.14 17.97 -6.29
N GLU A 301 -12.62 18.04 -5.06
CA GLU A 301 -11.83 19.17 -4.56
C GLU A 301 -10.58 19.41 -5.42
N ASP A 302 -9.84 18.36 -5.75
CA ASP A 302 -8.63 18.45 -6.57
C ASP A 302 -8.92 18.99 -7.97
N VAL A 303 -10.04 18.59 -8.59
CA VAL A 303 -10.47 19.13 -9.89
C VAL A 303 -10.94 20.58 -9.76
N GLN A 304 -11.71 20.92 -8.73
CA GLN A 304 -12.22 22.28 -8.50
C GLN A 304 -11.10 23.30 -8.22
N LYS A 305 -10.02 22.87 -7.55
CA LYS A 305 -8.84 23.70 -7.33
C LYS A 305 -8.15 24.10 -8.65
N ASN A 306 -8.33 23.32 -9.71
CA ASN A 306 -7.80 23.64 -11.02
C ASN A 306 -8.82 24.47 -11.82
N THR A 307 -8.81 25.79 -11.61
CA THR A 307 -9.74 26.77 -12.20
C THR A 307 -9.76 26.80 -13.73
N SER A 308 -8.79 26.16 -14.39
CA SER A 308 -8.72 26.02 -15.85
C SER A 308 -9.55 24.87 -16.41
N ILE A 309 -10.06 23.97 -15.54
CA ILE A 309 -10.80 22.79 -15.95
C ILE A 309 -12.30 23.05 -15.81
N LYS A 310 -13.00 23.15 -16.94
CA LYS A 310 -14.47 23.05 -16.97
C LYS A 310 -14.85 21.57 -17.05
N MET A 311 -15.45 21.02 -15.99
CA MET A 311 -15.91 19.63 -15.97
C MET A 311 -17.17 19.49 -16.85
N TYR A 312 -17.08 18.65 -17.90
CA TYR A 312 -18.20 18.40 -18.81
C TYR A 312 -18.99 17.12 -18.48
N GLY A 313 -18.39 16.18 -17.73
CA GLY A 313 -19.04 14.95 -17.30
C GLY A 313 -18.18 14.15 -16.32
N CYS A 314 -18.83 13.36 -15.47
CA CYS A 314 -18.20 12.43 -14.54
C CYS A 314 -18.80 11.04 -14.76
N TYR A 315 -17.95 10.04 -15.01
CA TYR A 315 -18.35 8.65 -15.18
C TYR A 315 -17.80 7.83 -14.02
N MET A 316 -18.69 7.17 -13.26
CA MET A 316 -18.32 6.42 -12.06
C MET A 316 -18.82 4.99 -12.15
N ALA A 317 -17.94 4.04 -11.82
CA ALA A 317 -18.28 2.63 -11.68
C ALA A 317 -17.86 2.16 -10.29
N LEU A 318 -18.82 1.99 -9.39
CA LEU A 318 -18.59 1.75 -7.97
C LEU A 318 -19.12 0.36 -7.59
N GLN A 319 -18.39 -0.37 -6.75
CA GLN A 319 -18.92 -1.58 -6.14
C GLN A 319 -20.03 -1.22 -5.15
N MET A 320 -21.17 -1.92 -5.24
CA MET A 320 -22.37 -1.63 -4.44
C MET A 320 -22.15 -1.65 -2.92
N THR A 321 -21.10 -2.30 -2.43
CA THR A 321 -20.75 -2.36 -1.00
C THR A 321 -20.09 -1.08 -0.46
N LYS A 322 -19.79 -0.11 -1.31
CA LYS A 322 -18.92 1.02 -0.95
C LYS A 322 -19.58 2.38 -0.81
N ILE A 323 -20.89 2.54 -1.08
CA ILE A 323 -21.53 3.86 -1.06
C ILE A 323 -22.98 3.85 -0.55
N TRP A 324 -23.23 4.69 0.46
CA TRP A 324 -24.52 5.28 0.83
C TRP A 324 -24.47 6.81 0.60
N ILE A 325 -24.22 7.26 -0.63
CA ILE A 325 -24.35 8.69 -0.97
C ILE A 325 -25.85 8.94 -1.17
N LYS A 326 -26.45 9.71 -0.26
CA LYS A 326 -27.69 10.43 -0.57
C LYS A 326 -27.29 11.56 -1.53
N LEU A 327 -27.68 11.41 -2.80
CA LEU A 327 -27.70 12.52 -3.75
C LEU A 327 -28.70 13.59 -3.32
#